data_AF-A0ABD2LBG7-F1
#
_entry.id   AF-A0ABD2LBG7-F1
#
_cell.length_a   1.000
_cell.length_b   1.000
_cell.length_c   1.000
_cell.angle_alpha   90.00
_cell.angle_beta   90.00
_cell.angle_gamma   90.00
#
_symmetry.space_group_name_H-M   'P 1'
#
loop_
_entity.id
_entity.type
_entity.pdbx_description
1 polymer ?
#
loop_
_entity_poly.entity_id
_entity_poly.type
_entity_poly.pdbx_seq_one_letter_code
_entity_poly.pdbx_strand_id
1 'polypeptide(L)'
;MLTQPLPMSSPRPRSVLGTERSLRTDAFFLFQLICSFYGLNDIDLYVGGLVEKPLIGALVGPTFACIIGDQLKRTRDGDRFYYENPGIFSSAQLAELKKTSLARLFCDNGDHISKVPFNALLRPAAIATVPCAGLAQLDLRKWSRDQISNKNNIFYYLTNFR
;
A
#
# COMPACT_ATOMS: atom_id res chain seq x y z
N MET A 1 -31.61 67.57 -4.48
CA MET A 1 -31.71 66.34 -5.29
C MET A 1 -30.45 65.53 -5.07
N LEU A 2 -30.49 64.57 -4.14
CA LEU A 2 -29.39 63.65 -3.84
C LEU A 2 -29.87 62.26 -4.22
N THR A 3 -29.36 61.69 -5.31
CA THR A 3 -29.60 60.28 -5.68
C THR A 3 -28.49 59.44 -5.07
N GLN A 4 -28.81 58.67 -4.03
CA GLN A 4 -27.92 57.66 -3.48
C GLN A 4 -27.78 56.48 -4.48
N PRO A 5 -26.59 55.86 -4.61
CA PRO A 5 -26.43 54.66 -5.41
C PRO A 5 -26.98 53.42 -4.66
N LEU A 6 -27.69 52.56 -5.39
CA LEU A 6 -28.22 51.28 -4.91
C LEU A 6 -27.09 50.31 -4.54
N PRO A 7 -27.28 49.42 -3.54
CA PRO A 7 -26.27 48.45 -3.14
C PRO A 7 -26.11 47.34 -4.20
N MET A 8 -24.86 47.03 -4.57
CA MET A 8 -24.54 45.80 -5.31
C MET A 8 -24.83 44.59 -4.42
N SER A 9 -25.92 43.88 -4.71
CA SER A 9 -26.15 42.56 -4.16
C SER A 9 -25.20 41.57 -4.83
N SER A 10 -24.35 40.91 -4.05
CA SER A 10 -23.60 39.75 -4.53
C SER A 10 -24.59 38.64 -4.90
N PRO A 11 -24.35 37.87 -5.98
CA PRO A 11 -25.19 36.72 -6.26
C PRO A 11 -24.91 35.66 -5.19
N ARG A 12 -25.91 35.41 -4.33
CA ARG A 12 -25.93 34.24 -3.44
C ARG A 12 -25.93 32.98 -4.32
N PRO A 13 -25.06 31.98 -4.06
CA PRO A 13 -25.12 30.72 -4.79
C PRO A 13 -26.50 30.10 -4.55
N ARG A 14 -27.21 29.79 -5.65
CA ARG A 14 -28.50 29.11 -5.58
C ARG A 14 -28.29 27.77 -4.88
N SER A 15 -29.16 27.50 -3.92
CA SER A 15 -29.33 26.19 -3.31
C SER A 15 -29.57 25.14 -4.40
N VAL A 16 -28.59 24.27 -4.61
CA VAL A 16 -28.77 23.03 -5.40
C VAL A 16 -29.42 22.02 -4.47
N LEU A 17 -30.73 22.14 -4.29
CA LEU A 17 -31.57 21.11 -3.68
C LEU A 17 -32.55 20.64 -4.74
N GLY A 18 -32.23 19.51 -5.36
CA GLY A 18 -33.07 18.94 -6.42
C GLY A 18 -32.37 17.87 -7.25
N THR A 19 -31.84 16.82 -6.61
CA THR A 19 -31.83 15.43 -7.06
C THR A 19 -30.98 14.63 -6.07
N GLU A 20 -31.61 13.69 -5.35
CA GLU A 20 -30.89 12.60 -4.67
C GLU A 20 -30.36 11.60 -5.70
N ARG A 21 -29.38 12.05 -6.49
CA ARG A 21 -28.47 11.17 -7.22
C ARG A 21 -27.13 11.37 -6.55
N SER A 22 -26.75 10.38 -5.75
CA SER A 22 -25.40 10.09 -5.27
C SER A 22 -24.41 11.21 -5.57
N LEU A 23 -24.05 11.98 -4.54
CA LEU A 23 -22.84 12.80 -4.54
C LEU A 23 -21.71 11.90 -5.06
N ARG A 24 -21.46 12.00 -6.36
CA ARG A 24 -20.45 11.24 -7.03
C ARG A 24 -19.16 11.82 -6.50
N THR A 25 -18.44 11.02 -5.74
CA THR A 25 -17.06 11.24 -5.31
C THR A 25 -16.14 11.19 -6.54
N ASP A 26 -16.43 12.00 -7.56
CA ASP A 26 -15.60 12.10 -8.74
C ASP A 26 -14.37 12.92 -8.34
N ALA A 27 -13.26 12.22 -8.13
CA ALA A 27 -11.92 12.76 -7.89
C ALA A 27 -11.60 13.97 -8.80
N PHE A 28 -12.08 13.92 -10.05
CA PHE A 28 -11.99 15.00 -11.02
C PHE A 28 -12.67 16.32 -10.57
N PHE A 29 -13.88 16.24 -10.03
CA PHE A 29 -14.65 17.41 -9.61
C PHE A 29 -14.02 18.05 -8.36
N LEU A 30 -13.52 17.21 -7.45
CA LEU A 30 -12.83 17.67 -6.24
C LEU A 30 -11.49 18.33 -6.58
N PHE A 31 -10.70 17.73 -7.47
CA PHE A 31 -9.46 18.32 -7.96
C PHE A 31 -9.72 19.69 -8.62
N GLN A 32 -10.70 19.76 -9.52
CA GLN A 32 -11.06 21.03 -10.18
C GLN A 32 -11.48 22.12 -9.18
N LEU A 33 -12.26 21.75 -8.16
CA LEU A 33 -12.68 22.67 -7.11
C LEU A 33 -11.49 23.21 -6.32
N ILE A 34 -10.61 22.32 -5.85
CA ILE A 34 -9.42 22.71 -5.06
C ILE A 34 -8.50 23.62 -5.88
N CYS A 35 -8.22 23.24 -7.14
CA CYS A 35 -7.43 24.04 -8.06
C CYS A 35 -8.04 25.43 -8.32
N SER A 36 -9.38 25.55 -8.32
CA SER A 36 -10.06 26.83 -8.50
C SER A 36 -9.98 27.75 -7.28
N PHE A 37 -9.85 27.21 -6.06
CA PHE A 37 -9.77 28.01 -4.83
C PHE A 37 -8.34 28.45 -4.51
N TYR A 38 -7.36 27.56 -4.69
CA TYR A 38 -5.97 27.79 -4.29
C TYR A 38 -5.03 28.07 -5.47
N GLY A 39 -5.41 27.69 -6.69
CA GLY A 39 -4.47 27.67 -7.82
C GLY A 39 -3.66 26.38 -7.85
N LEU A 40 -3.15 26.00 -9.04
CA LEU A 40 -2.47 24.71 -9.23
C LEU A 40 -1.16 24.57 -8.45
N ASN A 41 -0.43 25.67 -8.25
CA ASN A 41 0.92 25.65 -7.68
C ASN A 41 0.92 25.70 -6.15
N ASP A 42 -0.22 25.98 -5.52
CA ASP A 42 -0.35 26.15 -4.08
C ASP A 42 -1.02 24.93 -3.41
N ILE A 43 -1.21 23.84 -4.16
CA ILE A 43 -1.76 22.59 -3.62
C ILE A 43 -0.62 21.76 -3.03
N ASP A 44 -0.75 21.43 -1.74
CA ASP A 44 0.14 20.49 -1.08
C ASP A 44 0.16 19.13 -1.79
N LEU A 45 1.36 18.57 -2.01
CA LEU A 45 1.55 17.27 -2.65
C LEU A 45 0.65 16.17 -2.06
N TYR A 46 0.50 16.16 -0.73
CA TYR A 46 -0.31 15.16 -0.06
C TYR A 46 -1.79 15.26 -0.44
N VAL A 47 -2.34 16.48 -0.43
CA VAL A 47 -3.73 16.74 -0.83
C VAL A 47 -3.91 16.45 -2.31
N GLY A 48 -3.02 16.96 -3.16
CA GLY A 48 -3.05 16.76 -4.61
C GLY A 48 -3.04 15.29 -4.99
N GLY A 49 -2.14 14.49 -4.42
CA GLY A 49 -2.06 13.07 -4.71
C GLY A 49 -3.25 12.24 -4.22
N LEU A 50 -3.91 12.65 -3.13
CA LEU A 50 -5.11 11.97 -2.62
C LEU A 50 -6.36 12.21 -3.48
N VAL A 51 -6.44 13.37 -4.13
CA VAL A 51 -7.59 13.73 -4.97
C VAL A 51 -7.42 13.31 -6.43
N GLU A 52 -6.28 12.73 -6.80
CA GLU A 52 -6.10 12.12 -8.12
C GLU A 52 -6.98 10.88 -8.27
N LYS A 53 -7.45 10.65 -9.51
CA LYS A 53 -8.16 9.43 -9.85
C LYS A 53 -7.21 8.23 -9.75
N PRO A 54 -7.56 7.16 -9.01
CA PRO A 54 -6.72 5.96 -8.94
C PRO A 54 -6.52 5.30 -10.32
N LEU A 55 -5.33 4.72 -10.51
CA LEU A 55 -5.06 3.85 -11.66
C LEU A 55 -5.93 2.58 -11.59
N ILE A 56 -6.17 1.94 -12.75
CA ILE A 56 -6.97 0.70 -12.82
C ILE A 56 -6.32 -0.38 -11.94
N GLY A 57 -7.05 -0.87 -10.94
CA GLY A 57 -6.57 -1.89 -10.00
C GLY A 57 -5.64 -1.36 -8.90
N ALA A 58 -5.42 -0.04 -8.81
CA ALA A 58 -4.62 0.59 -7.77
C ALA A 58 -5.49 1.37 -6.78
N LEU A 59 -4.90 1.72 -5.63
CA LEU A 59 -5.54 2.58 -4.64
C LEU A 59 -5.13 4.06 -4.77
N VAL A 60 -4.13 4.35 -5.60
CA VAL A 60 -3.52 5.69 -5.73
C VAL A 60 -3.50 6.15 -7.18
N GLY A 61 -3.50 7.47 -7.36
CA GLY A 61 -3.34 8.12 -8.66
C GLY A 61 -1.92 8.08 -9.22
N PRO A 62 -1.71 8.59 -10.45
CA PRO A 62 -0.42 8.56 -11.13
C PRO A 62 0.76 9.15 -10.34
N THR A 63 0.56 10.27 -9.64
CA THR A 63 1.66 10.95 -8.92
C THR A 63 2.15 10.11 -7.76
N PHE A 64 1.24 9.64 -6.90
CA PHE A 64 1.61 8.75 -5.81
C PHE A 64 2.08 7.37 -6.29
N ALA A 65 1.54 6.83 -7.37
CA ALA A 65 2.07 5.61 -7.97
C ALA A 65 3.55 5.76 -8.38
N CYS A 66 3.90 6.90 -8.99
CA CYS A 66 5.28 7.23 -9.36
C CYS A 66 6.18 7.36 -8.12
N ILE A 67 5.79 8.18 -7.14
CA ILE A 67 6.59 8.46 -5.95
C ILE A 67 6.79 7.19 -5.11
N ILE A 68 5.70 6.47 -4.81
CA ILE A 68 5.76 5.23 -4.01
C ILE A 68 6.56 4.16 -4.75
N GLY A 69 6.33 4.00 -6.06
CA GLY A 69 7.02 3.02 -6.88
C GLY A 69 8.52 3.27 -6.98
N ASP A 70 8.93 4.51 -7.25
CA ASP A 70 10.34 4.89 -7.32
C ASP A 70 11.03 4.74 -5.96
N GLN A 71 10.38 5.17 -4.87
CA GLN A 71 10.94 5.03 -3.53
C GLN A 71 11.11 3.56 -3.13
N LEU A 72 10.09 2.71 -3.33
CA LEU A 72 10.19 1.29 -3.00
C LEU A 72 11.24 0.58 -3.85
N LYS A 73 11.36 0.94 -5.13
CA LYS A 73 12.41 0.42 -6.02
C LYS A 73 13.80 0.78 -5.52
N ARG A 74 14.04 2.06 -5.19
CA ARG A 74 15.34 2.52 -4.67
C ARG A 74 15.69 1.86 -3.34
N THR A 75 14.71 1.69 -2.45
CA THR A 75 14.91 0.97 -1.18
C THR A 75 15.31 -0.49 -1.42
N ARG A 76 14.65 -1.18 -2.35
CA ARG A 76 15.01 -2.55 -2.73
C ARG A 76 16.40 -2.63 -3.34
N ASP A 77 16.65 -1.83 -4.38
CA ASP A 77 17.88 -1.91 -5.19
C ASP A 77 19.11 -1.41 -4.40
N GLY A 78 18.90 -0.51 -3.43
CA GLY A 78 19.94 0.02 -2.55
C GLY A 78 20.22 -0.83 -1.30
N ASP A 79 19.40 -1.83 -0.99
CA ASP A 79 19.61 -2.70 0.15
C ASP A 79 20.56 -3.86 -0.21
N ARG A 80 21.78 -3.79 0.32
CA ARG A 80 22.79 -4.85 0.18
C ARG A 80 22.26 -6.21 0.66
N PHE A 81 21.40 -6.21 1.66
CA PHE A 81 20.84 -7.41 2.29
C PHE A 81 19.44 -7.76 1.79
N TYR A 82 19.00 -7.16 0.68
CA TYR A 82 17.72 -7.53 0.08
C TYR A 82 17.65 -9.04 -0.13
N TYR A 83 16.58 -9.67 0.34
CA TYR A 83 16.51 -11.13 0.51
C TYR A 83 16.65 -11.93 -0.79
N GLU A 84 16.39 -11.33 -1.96
CA GLU A 84 16.59 -11.99 -3.26
C GLU A 84 18.01 -11.81 -3.82
N ASN A 85 18.86 -11.00 -3.17
CA ASN A 85 20.23 -10.79 -3.64
C ASN A 85 21.04 -12.10 -3.55
N PRO A 86 21.91 -12.38 -4.54
CA PRO A 86 22.77 -13.55 -4.51
C PRO A 86 23.63 -13.61 -3.24
N GLY A 87 23.67 -14.79 -2.61
CA GLY A 87 24.48 -15.02 -1.42
C GLY A 87 23.86 -14.61 -0.08
N ILE A 88 22.68 -13.97 -0.06
CA ILE A 88 21.93 -13.68 1.18
C ILE A 88 21.25 -14.94 1.70
N PHE A 89 20.49 -15.62 0.83
CA PHE A 89 19.87 -16.91 1.12
C PHE A 89 20.27 -17.96 0.07
N SER A 90 20.34 -19.22 0.49
CA SER A 90 20.42 -20.34 -0.46
C SER A 90 19.13 -20.45 -1.28
N SER A 91 19.19 -21.12 -2.43
CA SER A 91 18.00 -21.37 -3.26
C SER A 91 16.88 -22.10 -2.49
N ALA A 92 17.25 -23.04 -1.62
CA ALA A 92 16.31 -23.77 -0.77
C ALA A 92 15.64 -22.85 0.27
N GLN A 93 16.41 -21.96 0.90
CA GLN A 93 15.88 -20.99 1.85
C GLN A 93 14.98 -19.95 1.15
N LEU A 94 15.41 -19.44 0.00
CA LEU A 94 14.63 -18.48 -0.79
C LEU A 94 13.29 -19.08 -1.24
N ALA A 95 13.27 -20.36 -1.61
CA ALA A 95 12.05 -21.07 -1.94
C ALA A 95 11.07 -21.16 -0.75
N GLU A 96 11.56 -21.29 0.49
CA GLU A 96 10.71 -21.25 1.68
C GLU A 96 10.18 -19.83 1.95
N LEU A 97 11.01 -18.80 1.83
CA LEU A 97 10.59 -17.40 2.02
C LEU A 97 9.49 -17.01 1.03
N LYS A 98 9.59 -17.42 -0.24
CA LYS A 98 8.59 -17.11 -1.29
C LYS A 98 7.23 -17.78 -1.08
N LYS A 99 7.13 -18.81 -0.23
CA LYS A 99 5.85 -19.46 0.12
C LYS A 99 5.08 -18.71 1.21
N THR A 100 5.76 -17.84 1.96
CA THR A 100 5.15 -17.14 3.10
C THR A 100 4.01 -16.22 2.66
N SER A 101 3.01 -16.05 3.53
CA SER A 101 1.89 -15.15 3.30
C SER A 101 1.46 -14.48 4.60
N LEU A 102 0.89 -13.26 4.50
CA LEU A 102 0.35 -12.56 5.67
C LEU A 102 -0.79 -13.33 6.33
N ALA A 103 -1.59 -14.05 5.53
CA ALA A 103 -2.63 -14.96 6.02
C ALA A 103 -2.04 -16.05 6.93
N ARG A 104 -0.91 -16.64 6.53
CA ARG A 104 -0.21 -17.63 7.34
C ARG A 104 0.35 -17.02 8.62
N LEU A 105 0.93 -15.81 8.54
CA LEU A 105 1.45 -15.11 9.71
C LEU A 105 0.37 -14.94 10.80
N PHE A 106 -0.85 -14.60 10.41
CA PHE A 106 -1.97 -14.51 11.36
C PHE A 106 -2.36 -15.86 11.97
N CYS A 107 -2.35 -16.93 11.17
CA CYS A 107 -2.62 -18.28 11.69
C CYS A 107 -1.57 -18.75 12.70
N ASP A 108 -0.29 -18.40 12.49
CA ASP A 108 0.80 -18.87 13.35
C ASP A 108 0.90 -18.12 14.68
N ASN A 109 0.41 -16.87 14.73
CA ASN A 109 0.62 -15.97 15.87
C ASN A 109 -0.67 -15.46 16.51
N GLY A 110 -1.84 -15.79 15.95
CA GLY A 110 -3.12 -15.32 16.45
C GLY A 110 -3.81 -16.35 17.34
N ASP A 111 -4.33 -15.89 18.49
CA ASP A 111 -5.11 -16.74 19.38
C ASP A 111 -6.46 -17.11 18.75
N HIS A 112 -6.81 -18.39 18.81
CA HIS A 112 -8.08 -18.93 18.31
C HIS A 112 -8.41 -18.63 16.84
N ILE A 113 -7.40 -18.31 16.01
CA ILE A 113 -7.56 -18.12 14.57
C ILE A 113 -7.47 -19.47 13.85
N SER A 114 -8.59 -19.93 13.30
CA SER A 114 -8.66 -21.20 12.55
C SER A 114 -8.91 -21.02 11.05
N LYS A 115 -9.40 -19.84 10.65
CA LYS A 115 -9.71 -19.48 9.27
C LYS A 115 -9.30 -18.04 8.99
N VAL A 116 -8.77 -17.81 7.80
CA VAL A 116 -8.32 -16.49 7.34
C VAL A 116 -8.65 -16.33 5.85
N PRO A 117 -8.74 -15.11 5.32
CA PRO A 117 -8.77 -14.89 3.87
C PRO A 117 -7.48 -15.44 3.23
N PHE A 118 -7.57 -16.06 2.05
CA PHE A 118 -6.38 -16.55 1.36
C PHE A 118 -5.39 -15.40 1.05
N ASN A 119 -5.90 -14.24 0.65
CA ASN A 119 -5.14 -13.00 0.55
C ASN A 119 -5.62 -12.01 1.60
N ALA A 120 -4.82 -11.83 2.66
CA ALA A 120 -5.16 -10.97 3.79
C ALA A 120 -5.21 -9.47 3.47
N LEU A 121 -4.67 -9.03 2.33
CA LEU A 121 -4.66 -7.62 1.91
C LEU A 121 -5.88 -7.23 1.07
N LEU A 122 -6.62 -8.21 0.56
CA LEU A 122 -7.85 -7.96 -0.18
C LEU A 122 -9.03 -7.96 0.78
N ARG A 123 -9.99 -7.05 0.55
CA ARG A 123 -11.28 -7.11 1.24
C ARG A 123 -11.91 -8.46 0.88
N PRO A 124 -12.14 -9.36 1.84
CA PRO A 124 -12.76 -10.63 1.54
C PRO A 124 -14.18 -10.36 1.02
N ALA A 125 -14.57 -11.01 -0.08
CA ALA A 125 -15.99 -11.28 -0.27
C ALA A 125 -16.45 -12.04 0.98
N ALA A 126 -17.64 -11.74 1.52
CA ALA A 126 -18.09 -12.08 2.88
C ALA A 126 -18.01 -13.58 3.30
N ILE A 127 -17.57 -14.49 2.42
CA ILE A 127 -17.55 -15.94 2.60
C ILE A 127 -16.20 -16.59 2.18
N ALA A 128 -15.24 -15.84 1.63
CA ALA A 128 -14.01 -16.41 1.06
C ALA A 128 -12.88 -16.55 2.11
N THR A 129 -13.04 -17.48 3.05
CA THR A 129 -11.99 -17.84 4.02
C THR A 129 -11.51 -19.27 3.80
N VAL A 130 -10.25 -19.53 4.13
CA VAL A 130 -9.61 -20.84 4.06
C VAL A 130 -9.15 -21.28 5.46
N PRO A 131 -9.19 -22.58 5.79
CA PRO A 131 -8.60 -23.09 7.02
C PRO A 131 -7.09 -22.86 7.07
N CYS A 132 -6.56 -22.53 8.25
CA CYS A 132 -5.11 -22.35 8.45
C CYS A 132 -4.29 -23.60 8.07
N ALA A 133 -4.86 -24.80 8.26
CA ALA A 133 -4.24 -26.06 7.86
C ALA A 133 -4.01 -26.18 6.34
N GLY A 134 -4.76 -25.45 5.52
CA GLY A 134 -4.61 -25.43 4.06
C GLY A 134 -3.56 -24.44 3.56
N LEU A 135 -2.94 -23.66 4.44
CA LEU A 135 -1.90 -22.69 4.06
C LEU A 135 -0.50 -23.30 4.17
N ALA A 136 0.34 -23.01 3.19
CA ALA A 136 1.76 -23.41 3.19
C ALA A 136 2.47 -22.91 4.46
N GLN A 137 3.30 -23.77 5.05
CA GLN A 137 4.10 -23.45 6.22
C GLN A 137 5.55 -23.22 5.82
N LEU A 138 6.24 -22.32 6.53
CA LEU A 138 7.67 -22.09 6.35
C LEU A 138 8.47 -23.28 6.92
N ASP A 139 9.24 -23.99 6.08
CA ASP A 139 10.12 -25.06 6.55
C ASP A 139 11.46 -24.53 7.07
N LEU A 140 11.53 -24.25 8.38
CA LEU A 140 12.75 -23.75 9.03
C LEU A 140 13.92 -24.74 9.07
N ARG A 141 13.71 -26.01 8.72
CA ARG A 141 14.81 -27.00 8.65
C ARG A 141 15.86 -26.63 7.60
N LYS A 142 15.51 -25.77 6.63
CA LYS A 142 16.46 -25.22 5.63
C LYS A 142 17.50 -24.27 6.23
N TRP A 143 17.34 -23.88 7.50
CA TRP A 143 18.31 -23.12 8.28
C TRP A 143 19.06 -23.97 9.31
N SER A 144 18.86 -25.30 9.32
CA SER A 144 19.61 -26.18 10.22
C SER A 144 21.11 -26.06 9.97
N ARG A 145 21.90 -26.02 11.05
CA ARG A 145 23.36 -25.92 11.04
C ARG A 145 24.01 -27.05 10.23
N ASP A 146 23.37 -28.21 10.13
CA ASP A 146 23.87 -29.35 9.38
C ASP A 146 23.88 -29.09 7.85
N GLN A 147 23.10 -28.11 7.37
CA GLN A 147 23.11 -27.64 5.98
C GLN A 147 24.10 -26.48 5.77
N ILE A 148 24.57 -25.87 6.86
CA ILE A 148 25.61 -24.85 6.90
C ILE A 148 26.94 -25.58 7.12
N SER A 149 27.44 -26.27 6.10
CA SER A 149 28.81 -26.83 6.08
C SER A 149 29.74 -26.05 5.15
N ASN A 150 29.21 -25.06 4.42
CA ASN A 150 29.98 -24.27 3.47
C ASN A 150 30.51 -22.99 4.13
N LYS A 151 31.72 -23.05 4.69
CA LYS A 151 32.46 -21.99 5.42
C LYS A 151 32.59 -20.63 4.69
N ASN A 152 32.08 -20.51 3.46
CA ASN A 152 32.08 -19.30 2.66
C ASN A 152 30.77 -18.48 2.80
N ASN A 153 29.82 -18.91 3.63
CA ASN A 153 28.58 -18.18 3.85
C ASN A 153 28.81 -16.97 4.78
N ILE A 154 28.44 -15.78 4.30
CA ILE A 154 28.41 -14.50 5.03
C ILE A 154 27.72 -14.61 6.40
N PHE A 155 26.74 -15.51 6.55
CA PHE A 155 26.08 -15.76 7.84
C PHE A 155 27.01 -16.30 8.93
N TYR A 156 28.09 -17.03 8.59
CA TYR A 156 29.09 -17.45 9.59
C TYR A 156 29.83 -16.28 10.22
N TYR A 157 30.04 -15.19 9.46
CA TYR A 157 30.75 -14.03 9.95
C TYR A 157 29.85 -13.14 10.82
N LEU A 158 28.54 -13.10 10.56
CA LEU A 158 27.60 -12.28 11.35
C LEU A 158 27.23 -12.87 12.70
N THR A 159 27.27 -14.20 12.87
CA THR A 159 26.98 -14.86 14.16
C THR A 159 28.21 -14.97 15.08
N ASN A 160 29.39 -14.51 14.64
CA ASN A 160 30.64 -14.56 15.42
C ASN A 160 31.18 -13.18 15.84
N PHE A 161 30.44 -12.10 15.60
CA PHE A 161 30.71 -10.83 16.28
C PHE A 161 30.12 -10.91 17.69
N ARG A 162 30.96 -11.35 18.61
CA ARG A 162 30.78 -11.12 20.05
C ARG A 162 30.98 -9.66 20.38
#